data_AF-A0A956MD21-F1
#
_entry.id   AF-A0A956MD21-F1
#
_cell.length_a   1.000
_cell.length_b   1.000
_cell.length_c   1.000
_cell.angle_alpha   90.00
_cell.angle_beta   90.00
_cell.angle_gamma   90.00
#
_symmetry.space_group_name_H-M   'P 1'
#
loop_
_entity.id
_entity.type
_entity.pdbx_description
1 polymer ?
#
loop_
_entity_poly.entity_id
_entity_poly.type
_entity_poly.pdbx_seq_one_letter_code
_entity_poly.pdbx_strand_id
1 'polypeptide(L)'
;GRKKTAEVISQARMAEAERTAEAEKTEAESKMRAEVARAKAREEIESTKIETETIIKTRDAQAKQRIEEEENKLRVKKAELEKIAVIREQEARVAGEKARAQFEQEMEQERIILQQKRLEADVVEPAKAEMRANELKAKGNAAHIIEDGEAKIAILKDMISTYQSANGEGEKIYILQMLPEIIHSLSKTVGQMNIDKISVIDSGNGGVNSGISKLVNQMPAAVISLVDQIETATGVNILKSLQTGKVNAEPAEKNDK
;
A
#
# COMPACT_ATOMS: atom_id res chain seq x y z
N GLY A 1 -76.05 37.35 -141.46
CA GLY A 1 -76.50 36.12 -140.80
C GLY A 1 -75.35 35.36 -140.15
N ARG A 2 -74.51 34.68 -140.94
CA ARG A 2 -73.53 33.68 -140.47
C ARG A 2 -72.30 34.20 -139.69
N LYS A 3 -71.85 35.45 -139.91
CA LYS A 3 -70.73 36.06 -139.14
C LYS A 3 -71.13 36.43 -137.71
N LYS A 4 -72.31 37.03 -137.53
CA LYS A 4 -72.85 37.40 -136.21
C LYS A 4 -73.15 36.18 -135.33
N THR A 5 -73.56 35.05 -135.92
CA THR A 5 -73.75 33.79 -135.18
C THR A 5 -72.43 33.15 -134.75
N ALA A 6 -71.36 33.28 -135.54
CA ALA A 6 -70.03 32.81 -135.17
C ALA A 6 -69.40 33.66 -134.06
N GLU A 7 -69.59 34.99 -134.10
CA GLU A 7 -69.17 35.92 -133.04
C GLU A 7 -69.86 35.62 -131.70
N VAL A 8 -71.17 35.35 -131.70
CA VAL A 8 -71.92 34.98 -130.48
C VAL A 8 -71.45 33.65 -129.91
N ILE A 9 -71.19 32.64 -130.76
CA ILE A 9 -70.65 31.35 -130.31
C ILE A 9 -69.23 31.50 -129.76
N SER A 10 -68.40 32.36 -130.38
CA SER A 10 -67.04 32.66 -129.90
C SER A 10 -67.06 33.41 -128.57
N GLN A 11 -67.91 34.42 -128.43
CA GLN A 11 -68.07 35.18 -127.19
C GLN A 11 -68.62 34.30 -126.06
N ALA A 12 -69.57 33.40 -126.36
CA ALA A 12 -70.06 32.42 -125.40
C ALA A 12 -68.96 31.45 -124.93
N ARG A 13 -68.12 30.94 -125.85
CA ARG A 13 -66.97 30.10 -125.49
C ARG A 13 -65.90 30.84 -124.70
N MET A 14 -65.63 32.11 -125.02
CA MET A 14 -64.69 32.93 -124.24
C MET A 14 -65.23 33.19 -122.83
N ALA A 15 -66.51 33.52 -122.68
CA ALA A 15 -67.13 33.72 -121.37
C ALA A 15 -67.22 32.40 -120.56
N GLU A 16 -67.45 31.27 -121.22
CA GLU A 16 -67.41 29.94 -120.59
C GLU A 16 -65.99 29.61 -120.12
N ALA A 17 -64.97 29.83 -120.97
CA ALA A 17 -63.56 29.63 -120.63
C ALA A 17 -63.07 30.56 -119.51
N GLU A 18 -63.51 31.83 -119.50
CA GLU A 18 -63.21 32.80 -118.44
C GLU A 18 -63.85 32.38 -117.12
N ARG A 19 -65.11 31.94 -117.11
CA ARG A 19 -65.78 31.44 -115.90
C ARG A 19 -65.15 30.16 -115.38
N THR A 20 -64.74 29.24 -116.25
CA THR A 20 -64.04 28.02 -115.82
C THR A 20 -62.66 28.37 -115.25
N ALA A 21 -61.92 29.29 -115.87
CA ALA A 21 -60.63 29.74 -115.35
C ALA A 21 -60.75 30.48 -114.01
N GLU A 22 -61.79 31.29 -113.84
CA GLU A 22 -62.08 31.99 -112.58
C GLU A 22 -62.52 31.00 -111.48
N ALA A 23 -63.33 29.99 -111.81
CA ALA A 23 -63.69 28.91 -110.90
C ALA A 23 -62.46 28.09 -110.47
N GLU A 24 -61.59 27.72 -111.41
CA GLU A 24 -60.34 27.00 -111.11
C GLU A 24 -59.41 27.84 -110.24
N LYS A 25 -59.28 29.15 -110.51
CA LYS A 25 -58.47 30.06 -109.70
C LYS A 25 -59.01 30.21 -108.27
N THR A 26 -60.31 30.39 -108.11
CA THR A 26 -60.94 30.49 -106.78
C THR A 26 -60.86 29.18 -106.01
N GLU A 27 -60.96 28.04 -106.68
CA GLU A 27 -60.75 26.72 -106.08
C GLU A 27 -59.29 26.54 -105.64
N ALA A 28 -58.32 26.91 -106.48
CA ALA A 28 -56.90 26.88 -106.16
C ALA A 28 -56.55 27.80 -104.98
N GLU A 29 -57.08 29.02 -104.95
CA GLU A 29 -56.92 29.94 -103.82
C GLU A 29 -57.56 29.39 -102.54
N SER A 30 -58.73 28.75 -102.63
CA SER A 30 -59.39 28.12 -101.48
C SER A 30 -58.58 26.94 -100.95
N LYS A 31 -58.02 26.10 -101.85
CA LYS A 31 -57.11 25.01 -101.49
C LYS A 31 -55.85 25.56 -100.83
N MET A 32 -55.22 26.59 -101.39
CA MET A 32 -54.05 27.24 -100.83
C MET A 32 -54.33 27.82 -99.44
N ARG A 33 -55.45 28.55 -99.25
CA ARG A 33 -55.85 29.08 -97.94
C ARG A 33 -56.09 27.95 -96.93
N ALA A 34 -56.72 26.85 -97.36
CA ALA A 34 -56.92 25.69 -96.50
C ALA A 34 -55.61 25.00 -96.10
N GLU A 35 -54.65 24.87 -97.03
CA GLU A 35 -53.33 24.31 -96.74
C GLU A 35 -52.51 25.21 -95.80
N VAL A 36 -52.53 26.52 -96.02
CA VAL A 36 -51.87 27.49 -95.12
C VAL A 36 -52.51 27.46 -93.73
N ALA A 37 -53.84 27.39 -93.63
CA ALA A 37 -54.54 27.27 -92.34
C ALA A 37 -54.19 25.95 -91.65
N ARG A 38 -54.12 24.83 -92.39
CA ARG A 38 -53.68 23.53 -91.85
C ARG A 38 -52.23 23.55 -91.39
N ALA A 39 -51.34 24.20 -92.13
CA ALA A 39 -49.92 24.34 -91.77
C ALA A 39 -49.78 25.15 -90.48
N LYS A 40 -50.47 26.30 -90.38
CA LYS A 40 -50.49 27.13 -89.17
C LYS A 40 -51.04 26.39 -87.96
N ALA A 41 -52.16 25.68 -88.12
CA ALA A 41 -52.74 24.89 -87.03
C ALA A 41 -51.80 23.76 -86.58
N ARG A 42 -51.08 23.12 -87.51
CA ARG A 42 -50.07 22.10 -87.17
C ARG A 42 -48.89 22.70 -86.40
N GLU A 43 -48.37 23.84 -86.85
CA GLU A 43 -47.30 24.56 -86.19
C GLU A 43 -47.69 24.95 -84.76
N GLU A 44 -48.90 25.47 -84.55
CA GLU A 44 -49.42 25.83 -83.23
C GLU A 44 -49.61 24.60 -82.31
N ILE A 45 -50.07 23.48 -82.86
CA ILE A 45 -50.16 22.22 -82.09
C ILE A 45 -48.76 21.71 -81.72
N GLU A 46 -47.78 21.86 -82.60
CA GLU A 46 -46.41 21.41 -82.36
C GLU A 46 -45.70 22.31 -81.34
N SER A 47 -45.85 23.63 -81.44
CA SER A 47 -45.29 24.58 -80.47
C SER A 47 -45.89 24.36 -79.08
N THR A 48 -47.20 24.22 -78.97
CA THR A 48 -47.87 23.94 -77.69
C THR A 48 -47.46 22.59 -77.10
N LYS A 49 -47.25 21.55 -77.92
CA LYS A 49 -46.68 20.28 -77.46
C LYS A 49 -45.26 20.44 -76.91
N ILE A 50 -44.39 21.17 -77.61
CA ILE A 50 -43.02 21.41 -77.15
C ILE A 50 -43.02 22.20 -75.84
N GLU A 51 -43.85 23.24 -75.74
CA GLU A 51 -44.01 24.03 -74.52
C GLU A 51 -44.52 23.18 -73.36
N THR A 52 -45.55 22.36 -73.56
CA THR A 52 -46.03 21.46 -72.51
C THR A 52 -44.98 20.43 -72.09
N GLU A 53 -44.27 19.82 -73.04
CA GLU A 53 -43.20 18.87 -72.72
C GLU A 53 -42.05 19.51 -71.94
N THR A 54 -41.65 20.72 -72.32
CA THR A 54 -40.59 21.45 -71.61
C THR A 54 -41.04 21.88 -70.22
N ILE A 55 -42.30 22.30 -70.05
CA ILE A 55 -42.88 22.60 -68.74
C ILE A 55 -42.92 21.33 -67.88
N ILE A 56 -43.35 20.19 -68.41
CA ILE A 56 -43.36 18.91 -67.67
C ILE A 56 -41.94 18.54 -67.25
N LYS A 57 -40.98 18.54 -68.17
CA LYS A 57 -39.57 18.20 -67.88
C LYS A 57 -38.95 19.13 -66.84
N THR A 58 -39.21 20.43 -66.93
CA THR A 58 -38.69 21.41 -65.94
C THR A 58 -39.35 21.25 -64.58
N ARG A 59 -40.66 20.99 -64.52
CA ARG A 59 -41.39 20.72 -63.27
C ARG A 59 -40.93 19.42 -62.61
N ASP A 60 -40.70 18.37 -63.40
CA ASP A 60 -40.17 17.10 -62.91
C ASP A 60 -38.74 17.27 -62.37
N ALA A 61 -37.88 18.01 -63.09
CA ALA A 61 -36.53 18.32 -62.63
C ALA A 61 -36.54 19.12 -61.32
N GLN A 62 -37.39 20.15 -61.22
CA GLN A 62 -37.57 20.93 -59.99
C GLN A 62 -38.14 20.08 -58.84
N ALA A 63 -39.07 19.17 -59.12
CA ALA A 63 -39.61 18.27 -58.11
C ALA A 63 -38.54 17.31 -57.58
N LYS A 64 -37.74 16.70 -58.48
CA LYS A 64 -36.61 15.85 -58.11
C LYS A 64 -35.57 16.61 -57.30
N GLN A 65 -35.20 17.81 -57.72
CA GLN A 65 -34.28 18.66 -56.97
C GLN A 65 -34.78 18.93 -55.54
N ARG A 66 -36.07 19.27 -55.37
CA ARG A 66 -36.65 19.46 -54.04
C ARG A 66 -36.64 18.18 -53.19
N ILE A 67 -36.92 17.03 -53.81
CA ILE A 67 -36.87 15.73 -53.11
C ILE A 67 -35.44 15.45 -52.63
N GLU A 68 -34.44 15.59 -53.51
CA GLU A 68 -33.03 15.37 -53.18
C GLU A 68 -32.53 16.35 -52.09
N GLU A 69 -32.94 17.62 -52.15
CA GLU A 69 -32.64 18.61 -51.12
C GLU A 69 -33.22 18.21 -49.75
N GLU A 70 -34.49 17.79 -49.71
CA GLU A 70 -35.13 17.34 -48.47
C GLU A 70 -34.57 16.01 -47.96
N GLU A 71 -34.23 15.06 -48.83
CA GLU A 71 -33.56 13.83 -48.46
C GLU A 71 -32.17 14.10 -47.87
N ASN A 72 -31.41 15.03 -48.44
CA ASN A 72 -30.11 15.41 -47.90
C ASN A 72 -30.26 16.08 -46.52
N LYS A 73 -31.26 16.96 -46.35
CA LYS A 73 -31.59 17.54 -45.02
C LYS A 73 -31.96 16.46 -44.01
N LEU A 74 -32.78 15.48 -44.41
CA LEU A 74 -33.16 14.35 -43.57
C LEU A 74 -31.93 13.51 -43.19
N ARG A 75 -31.04 13.24 -44.16
CA ARG A 75 -29.79 12.50 -43.92
C ARG A 75 -28.88 13.22 -42.93
N VAL A 76 -28.72 14.54 -43.07
CA VAL A 76 -27.93 15.37 -42.14
C VAL A 76 -28.56 15.34 -40.74
N LYS A 77 -29.86 15.60 -40.62
CA LYS A 77 -30.56 15.56 -39.32
C LYS A 77 -30.48 14.20 -38.65
N LYS A 78 -30.61 13.12 -39.43
CA LYS A 78 -30.49 11.75 -38.92
C LYS A 78 -29.08 11.51 -38.37
N ALA A 79 -28.04 11.88 -39.11
CA ALA A 79 -26.65 11.75 -38.65
C ALA A 79 -26.36 12.60 -37.41
N GLU A 80 -26.91 13.82 -37.31
CA GLU A 80 -26.79 14.68 -36.13
C GLU A 80 -27.48 14.07 -34.91
N LEU A 81 -28.71 13.55 -35.06
CA LEU A 81 -29.44 12.89 -33.99
C LEU A 81 -28.76 11.60 -33.54
N GLU A 82 -28.25 10.78 -34.47
CA GLU A 82 -27.47 9.58 -34.16
C GLU A 82 -26.19 9.94 -33.39
N LYS A 83 -25.47 10.98 -33.82
CA LYS A 83 -24.30 11.49 -33.10
C LYS A 83 -24.65 11.91 -31.67
N ILE A 84 -25.74 12.66 -31.48
CA ILE A 84 -26.19 13.08 -30.16
C ILE A 84 -26.59 11.87 -29.31
N ALA A 85 -27.32 10.91 -29.88
CA ALA A 85 -27.72 9.69 -29.18
C ALA A 85 -26.49 8.90 -28.68
N VAL A 86 -25.49 8.69 -29.54
CA VAL A 86 -24.24 7.99 -29.17
C VAL A 86 -23.49 8.75 -28.09
N ILE A 87 -23.39 10.08 -28.17
CA ILE A 87 -22.74 10.90 -27.13
C ILE A 87 -23.48 10.75 -25.80
N ARG A 88 -24.81 10.86 -25.79
CA ARG A 88 -25.62 10.73 -24.58
C ARG A 88 -25.52 9.34 -23.97
N GLU A 89 -25.51 8.30 -24.79
CA GLU A 89 -25.33 6.92 -24.34
C GLU A 89 -23.94 6.72 -23.71
N GLN A 90 -22.89 7.24 -24.35
CA GLN A 90 -21.53 7.19 -23.80
C GLN A 90 -21.40 8.00 -22.51
N GLU A 91 -21.97 9.20 -22.45
CA GLU A 91 -22.03 10.03 -21.23
C GLU A 91 -22.72 9.26 -20.10
N ALA A 92 -23.87 8.64 -20.37
CA ALA A 92 -24.60 7.85 -19.38
C ALA A 92 -23.78 6.63 -18.90
N ARG A 93 -23.07 5.94 -19.81
CA ARG A 93 -22.21 4.81 -19.46
C ARG A 93 -21.04 5.25 -18.58
N VAL A 94 -20.33 6.31 -18.96
CA VAL A 94 -19.20 6.86 -18.20
C VAL A 94 -19.66 7.39 -16.85
N ALA A 95 -20.83 8.05 -16.78
CA ALA A 95 -21.40 8.48 -15.51
C ALA A 95 -21.71 7.29 -14.58
N GLY A 96 -22.25 6.20 -15.13
CA GLY A 96 -22.49 4.96 -14.39
C GLY A 96 -21.20 4.31 -13.89
N GLU A 97 -20.17 4.23 -14.73
CA GLU A 97 -18.84 3.71 -14.35
C GLU A 97 -18.18 4.58 -13.28
N LYS A 98 -18.27 5.92 -13.41
CA LYS A 98 -17.74 6.85 -12.41
C LYS A 98 -18.44 6.71 -11.07
N ALA A 99 -19.78 6.59 -11.06
CA ALA A 99 -20.53 6.36 -9.84
C ALA A 99 -20.10 5.06 -9.16
N ARG A 100 -19.98 3.96 -9.92
CA ARG A 100 -19.48 2.67 -9.39
C ARG A 100 -18.08 2.79 -8.80
N ALA A 101 -17.15 3.42 -9.53
CA ALA A 101 -15.78 3.60 -9.05
C ALA A 101 -15.72 4.45 -7.77
N GLN A 102 -16.56 5.50 -7.66
CA GLN A 102 -16.66 6.30 -6.44
C GLN A 102 -17.19 5.46 -5.27
N PHE A 103 -18.26 4.70 -5.47
CA PHE A 103 -18.78 3.80 -4.44
C PHE A 103 -17.76 2.73 -4.01
N GLU A 104 -17.02 2.13 -4.96
CA GLU A 104 -15.96 1.18 -4.66
C GLU A 104 -14.82 1.81 -3.86
N GLN A 105 -14.42 3.03 -4.20
CA GLN A 105 -13.41 3.78 -3.45
C GLN A 105 -13.86 4.07 -2.02
N GLU A 106 -15.10 4.52 -1.83
CA GLU A 106 -15.68 4.78 -0.51
C GLU A 106 -15.73 3.48 0.32
N MET A 107 -16.20 2.38 -0.26
CA MET A 107 -16.25 1.08 0.40
C MET A 107 -14.87 0.57 0.82
N GLU A 108 -13.84 0.72 -0.02
CA GLU A 108 -12.48 0.34 0.33
C GLU A 108 -11.87 1.26 1.40
N GLN A 109 -12.18 2.55 1.40
CA GLN A 109 -11.79 3.46 2.49
C GLN A 109 -12.41 3.03 3.82
N GLU A 110 -13.71 2.73 3.84
CA GLU A 110 -14.38 2.22 5.04
C GLU A 110 -13.78 0.89 5.50
N ARG A 111 -13.41 0.01 4.55
CA ARG A 111 -12.76 -1.26 4.84
C ARG A 111 -11.40 -1.08 5.49
N ILE A 112 -10.58 -0.15 5.00
CA ILE A 112 -9.28 0.20 5.59
C ILE A 112 -9.49 0.71 7.01
N ILE A 113 -10.44 1.62 7.24
CA ILE A 113 -10.74 2.16 8.58
C ILE A 113 -11.19 1.04 9.52
N LEU A 114 -12.04 0.13 9.06
CA LEU A 114 -12.50 -1.02 9.84
C LEU A 114 -11.33 -1.95 10.21
N GLN A 115 -10.47 -2.26 9.25
CA GLN A 115 -9.29 -3.09 9.47
C GLN A 115 -8.30 -2.43 10.44
N GLN A 116 -8.07 -1.12 10.32
CA GLN A 116 -7.23 -0.36 11.23
C GLN A 116 -7.77 -0.42 12.65
N LYS A 117 -9.08 -0.18 12.85
CA LYS A 117 -9.73 -0.27 14.17
C LYS A 117 -9.66 -1.68 14.76
N ARG A 118 -9.83 -2.71 13.93
CA ARG A 118 -9.66 -4.11 14.35
C ARG A 118 -8.23 -4.39 14.79
N LEU A 119 -7.23 -4.02 13.99
CA LEU A 119 -5.83 -4.23 14.33
C LEU A 119 -5.44 -3.48 15.61
N GLU A 120 -5.96 -2.27 15.78
CA GLU A 120 -5.75 -1.49 17.00
C GLU A 120 -6.33 -2.19 18.24
N ALA A 121 -7.58 -2.66 18.14
CA ALA A 121 -8.24 -3.37 19.25
C ALA A 121 -7.62 -4.74 19.55
N ASP A 122 -7.29 -5.52 18.52
CA ASP A 122 -6.88 -6.92 18.66
C ASP A 122 -5.38 -7.09 18.93
N VAL A 123 -4.53 -6.16 18.47
CA VAL A 123 -3.06 -6.29 18.58
C VAL A 123 -2.46 -5.17 19.41
N VAL A 124 -2.81 -3.92 19.12
CA VAL A 124 -2.13 -2.78 19.73
C VAL A 124 -2.56 -2.60 21.18
N GLU A 125 -3.86 -2.68 21.47
CA GLU A 125 -4.37 -2.50 22.83
C GLU A 125 -3.93 -3.59 23.81
N PRO A 126 -3.98 -4.91 23.50
CA PRO A 126 -3.43 -5.92 24.40
C PRO A 126 -1.92 -5.77 24.57
N ALA A 127 -1.17 -5.44 23.50
CA ALA A 127 0.26 -5.19 23.63
C ALA A 127 0.57 -4.00 24.57
N LYS A 128 -0.20 -2.91 24.47
CA LYS A 128 -0.09 -1.77 25.40
C LYS A 128 -0.49 -2.17 26.83
N ALA A 129 -1.51 -2.99 27.00
CA ALA A 129 -1.94 -3.49 28.31
C ALA A 129 -0.87 -4.38 28.94
N GLU A 130 -0.28 -5.31 28.19
CA GLU A 130 0.83 -6.17 28.64
C GLU A 130 2.08 -5.36 28.98
N MET A 131 2.44 -4.37 28.16
CA MET A 131 3.56 -3.47 28.43
C MET A 131 3.38 -2.77 29.79
N ARG A 132 2.20 -2.18 30.04
CA ARG A 132 1.87 -1.52 31.31
C ARG A 132 1.85 -2.51 32.48
N ALA A 133 1.30 -3.71 32.27
CA ALA A 133 1.28 -4.75 33.28
C ALA A 133 2.70 -5.18 33.68
N ASN A 134 3.61 -5.34 32.71
CA ASN A 134 5.00 -5.68 32.95
C ASN A 134 5.76 -4.55 33.65
N GLU A 135 5.51 -3.29 33.27
CA GLU A 135 6.09 -2.13 33.93
C GLU A 135 5.66 -2.06 35.41
N LEU A 136 4.37 -2.26 35.69
CA LEU A 136 3.84 -2.29 37.06
C LEU A 136 4.40 -3.47 37.86
N LYS A 137 4.52 -4.66 37.27
CA LYS A 137 5.17 -5.81 37.92
C LYS A 137 6.63 -5.53 38.25
N ALA A 138 7.38 -4.94 37.32
CA ALA A 138 8.78 -4.58 37.54
C ALA A 138 8.92 -3.54 38.67
N LYS A 139 8.06 -2.52 38.68
CA LYS A 139 7.99 -1.52 39.77
C LYS A 139 7.62 -2.17 41.11
N GLY A 140 6.66 -3.09 41.13
CA GLY A 140 6.27 -3.84 42.33
C GLY A 140 7.41 -4.70 42.89
N ASN A 141 8.12 -5.43 42.02
CA ASN A 141 9.28 -6.23 42.42
C ASN A 141 10.42 -5.33 42.95
N ALA A 142 10.67 -4.20 42.29
CA ALA A 142 11.68 -3.25 42.76
C ALA A 142 11.31 -2.67 44.14
N ALA A 143 10.04 -2.31 44.35
CA ALA A 143 9.56 -1.83 45.65
C ALA A 143 9.75 -2.88 46.76
N HIS A 144 9.42 -4.15 46.49
CA HIS A 144 9.64 -5.24 47.45
C HIS A 144 11.13 -5.40 47.82
N ILE A 145 12.04 -5.31 46.84
CA ILE A 145 13.48 -5.41 47.09
C ILE A 145 13.98 -4.23 47.94
N ILE A 146 13.48 -3.02 47.68
CA ILE A 146 13.84 -1.82 48.44
C ILE A 146 13.34 -1.95 49.88
N GLU A 147 12.07 -2.28 50.10
CA GLU A 147 11.49 -2.45 51.43
C GLU A 147 12.15 -3.58 52.22
N ASP A 148 12.44 -4.73 51.59
CA ASP A 148 13.22 -5.80 52.22
C ASP A 148 14.63 -5.34 52.60
N GLY A 149 15.26 -4.53 51.73
CA GLY A 149 16.56 -3.92 51.97
C GLY A 149 16.53 -2.99 53.17
N GLU A 150 15.54 -2.09 53.23
CA GLU A 150 15.34 -1.17 54.34
C GLU A 150 15.05 -1.91 55.66
N ALA A 151 14.20 -2.94 55.63
CA ALA A 151 13.91 -3.79 56.78
C ALA A 151 15.17 -4.51 57.29
N LYS A 152 15.99 -5.09 56.40
CA LYS A 152 17.28 -5.70 56.77
C LYS A 152 18.26 -4.69 57.34
N ILE A 153 18.33 -3.48 56.78
CA ILE A 153 19.18 -2.39 57.30
C ILE A 153 18.70 -1.97 58.69
N ALA A 154 17.40 -1.88 58.93
CA ALA A 154 16.84 -1.57 60.24
C ALA A 154 17.22 -2.64 61.28
N ILE A 155 17.01 -3.92 60.96
CA ILE A 155 17.42 -5.04 61.83
C ILE A 155 18.92 -5.01 62.11
N LEU A 156 19.76 -4.76 61.08
CA LEU A 156 21.21 -4.67 61.25
C LEU A 156 21.61 -3.49 62.15
N LYS A 157 20.97 -2.32 62.00
CA LYS A 157 21.20 -1.15 62.87
C LYS A 157 20.83 -1.47 64.32
N ASP A 158 19.69 -2.11 64.56
CA ASP A 158 19.26 -2.52 65.89
C ASP A 158 20.24 -3.54 66.51
N MET A 159 20.67 -4.52 65.71
CA MET A 159 21.67 -5.49 66.13
C MET A 159 23.02 -4.84 66.47
N ILE A 160 23.50 -3.91 65.64
CA ILE A 160 24.73 -3.13 65.92
C ILE A 160 24.55 -2.33 67.21
N SER A 161 23.40 -1.68 67.42
CA SER A 161 23.16 -0.88 68.62
C SER A 161 23.16 -1.72 69.91
N THR A 162 22.56 -2.91 69.87
CA THR A 162 22.53 -3.85 71.00
C THR A 162 23.93 -4.40 71.30
N TYR A 163 24.70 -4.77 70.28
CA TYR A 163 26.09 -5.21 70.47
C TYR A 163 27.04 -4.10 70.92
N GLN A 164 26.85 -2.86 70.47
CA GLN A 164 27.61 -1.69 70.96
C GLN A 164 27.29 -1.38 72.43
N SER A 165 26.03 -1.57 72.84
CA SER A 165 25.64 -1.43 74.26
C SER A 165 26.18 -2.56 75.15
N ALA A 166 26.44 -3.74 74.58
CA ALA A 166 27.09 -4.88 75.23
C ALA A 166 28.63 -4.75 75.16
N ASN A 167 29.14 -3.77 75.89
CA ASN A 167 30.54 -3.34 76.01
C ASN A 167 31.60 -4.47 75.92
N GLY A 168 32.09 -4.79 74.72
CA GLY A 168 33.32 -5.57 74.47
C GLY A 168 33.19 -7.10 74.33
N GLU A 169 32.04 -7.71 74.57
CA GLU A 169 31.82 -9.17 74.38
C GLU A 169 30.99 -9.51 73.13
N GLY A 170 30.25 -8.54 72.58
CA GLY A 170 29.41 -8.75 71.39
C GLY A 170 30.18 -9.15 70.13
N GLU A 171 31.38 -8.60 69.94
CA GLU A 171 32.22 -8.88 68.77
C GLU A 171 32.69 -10.34 68.73
N LYS A 172 33.01 -10.94 69.88
CA LYS A 172 33.46 -12.33 69.98
C LYS A 172 32.31 -13.31 69.71
N ILE A 173 31.12 -13.03 70.23
CA ILE A 173 29.92 -13.84 70.01
C ILE A 173 29.49 -13.77 68.54
N TYR A 174 29.59 -12.59 67.91
CA TYR A 174 29.29 -12.40 66.50
C TYR A 174 30.22 -13.21 65.59
N ILE A 175 31.53 -13.20 65.83
CA ILE A 175 32.49 -14.02 65.09
C ILE A 175 32.16 -15.52 65.26
N LEU A 176 31.88 -15.97 66.48
CA LEU A 176 31.47 -17.35 66.74
C LEU A 176 30.19 -17.76 66.00
N GLN A 177 29.25 -16.83 65.82
CA GLN A 177 28.02 -17.06 65.05
C GLN A 177 28.25 -17.10 63.53
N MET A 178 29.25 -16.37 62.99
CA MET A 178 29.60 -16.40 61.56
C MET A 178 30.49 -17.59 61.17
N LEU A 179 31.25 -18.16 62.12
CA LEU A 179 32.16 -19.28 61.85
C LEU A 179 31.49 -20.49 61.14
N PRO A 180 30.27 -20.92 61.48
CA PRO A 180 29.61 -22.05 60.80
C PRO A 180 29.40 -21.80 59.30
N GLU A 181 28.97 -20.59 58.90
CA GLU A 181 28.78 -20.27 57.48
C GLU A 181 30.11 -20.21 56.72
N ILE A 182 31.15 -19.66 57.36
CA ILE A 182 32.50 -19.62 56.78
C ILE A 182 33.06 -21.04 56.60
N ILE A 183 32.92 -21.91 57.61
CA ILE A 183 33.32 -23.32 57.54
C ILE A 183 32.50 -24.05 56.46
N HIS A 184 31.21 -23.76 56.32
CA HIS A 184 30.38 -24.36 55.27
C HIS A 184 30.82 -23.93 53.87
N SER A 185 31.09 -22.64 53.64
CA SER A 185 31.57 -22.13 52.35
C SER A 185 32.96 -22.64 51.97
N LEU A 186 33.88 -22.70 52.95
CA LEU A 186 35.20 -23.29 52.79
C LEU A 186 35.12 -24.79 52.50
N SER A 187 34.32 -25.55 53.24
CA SER A 187 34.17 -27.00 53.01
C SER A 187 33.47 -27.31 51.69
N LYS A 188 32.57 -26.44 51.20
CA LYS A 188 31.95 -26.57 49.87
C LYS A 188 32.97 -26.37 48.74
N THR A 189 33.87 -25.41 48.89
CA THR A 189 34.96 -25.17 47.92
C THR A 189 36.00 -26.29 47.95
N VAL A 190 36.38 -26.76 49.14
CA VAL A 190 37.34 -27.87 49.32
C VAL A 190 36.74 -29.22 48.93
N GLY A 191 35.45 -29.44 49.20
CA GLY A 191 34.72 -30.64 48.81
C GLY A 191 34.54 -30.81 47.30
N GLN A 192 34.78 -29.75 46.50
CA GLN A 192 34.88 -29.84 45.04
C GLN A 192 36.29 -30.19 44.54
N MET A 193 37.30 -30.20 45.40
CA MET A 193 38.67 -30.64 45.08
C MET A 193 38.89 -32.10 45.50
N ASN A 194 38.48 -33.04 44.66
CA ASN A 194 38.93 -34.43 44.77
C ASN A 194 40.28 -34.58 44.04
N ILE A 195 41.39 -34.59 44.78
CA ILE A 195 42.72 -34.85 44.20
C ILE A 195 42.93 -36.36 44.11
N ASP A 196 42.55 -36.97 42.99
CA ASP A 196 42.65 -38.42 42.77
C ASP A 196 44.08 -38.91 42.48
N LYS A 197 44.96 -38.06 41.94
CA LYS A 197 46.33 -38.45 41.58
C LYS A 197 47.27 -37.26 41.54
N ILE A 198 48.24 -37.22 42.46
CA ILE A 198 49.40 -36.33 42.36
C ILE A 198 50.44 -37.00 41.47
N SER A 199 50.61 -36.48 40.26
CA SER A 199 51.68 -36.89 39.36
C SER A 199 52.82 -35.88 39.47
N VAL A 200 53.89 -36.28 40.16
CA VAL A 200 55.12 -35.48 40.23
C VAL A 200 55.88 -35.67 38.93
N ILE A 201 55.92 -34.64 38.09
CA ILE A 201 56.73 -34.63 36.87
C ILE A 201 58.11 -34.11 37.26
N ASP A 202 59.08 -35.01 37.35
CA ASP A 202 60.50 -34.67 37.49
C ASP A 202 60.99 -34.13 36.14
N SER A 203 61.21 -32.81 36.07
CA SER A 203 61.77 -32.15 34.89
C SER A 203 63.27 -32.42 34.79
N GLY A 204 63.59 -33.65 34.40
CA GLY A 204 64.81 -34.07 33.71
C GLY A 204 66.08 -33.29 34.03
N ASN A 205 66.66 -33.52 35.21
CA ASN A 205 68.11 -33.46 35.40
C ASN A 205 68.52 -34.53 36.40
N GLY A 206 68.90 -35.69 35.87
CA GLY A 206 69.14 -36.92 36.62
C GLY A 206 70.21 -36.77 37.71
N GLY A 207 69.75 -36.72 38.95
CA GLY A 207 70.54 -36.94 40.16
C GLY A 207 69.68 -37.72 41.14
N VAL A 208 70.26 -38.72 41.80
CA VAL A 208 69.59 -39.65 42.74
C VAL A 208 69.15 -38.90 44.01
N ASN A 209 68.13 -38.05 43.89
CA ASN A 209 67.37 -37.43 44.97
C ASN A 209 66.00 -37.02 44.41
N SER A 210 65.12 -38.01 44.43
CA SER A 210 63.74 -38.07 43.97
C SER A 210 62.94 -36.78 44.14
N GLY A 211 62.10 -36.42 43.16
CA GLY A 211 61.24 -35.22 43.13
C GLY A 211 60.33 -35.00 44.36
N ILE A 212 60.17 -36.01 45.21
CA ILE A 212 59.51 -35.91 46.52
C ILE A 212 60.36 -35.10 47.52
N SER A 213 61.70 -35.16 47.47
CA SER A 213 62.59 -34.36 48.33
C SER A 213 62.53 -32.86 48.02
N LYS A 214 62.24 -32.48 46.76
CA LYS A 214 61.98 -31.07 46.40
C LYS A 214 60.63 -30.58 46.94
N LEU A 215 59.59 -31.42 46.90
CA LEU A 215 58.29 -31.12 47.53
C LEU A 215 58.44 -30.91 49.04
N VAL A 216 59.13 -31.82 49.74
CA VAL A 216 59.32 -31.74 51.20
C VAL A 216 60.11 -30.49 51.60
N ASN A 217 61.09 -30.05 50.80
CA ASN A 217 61.85 -28.84 51.08
C ASN A 217 61.15 -27.54 50.62
N GLN A 218 60.15 -27.60 49.73
CA GLN A 218 59.36 -26.44 49.30
C GLN A 218 58.07 -26.24 50.12
N MET A 219 57.63 -27.25 50.87
CA MET A 219 56.48 -27.15 51.78
C MET A 219 56.60 -26.00 52.80
N PRO A 220 57.75 -25.75 53.46
CA PRO A 220 57.88 -24.61 54.37
C PRO A 220 57.69 -23.25 53.67
N ALA A 221 58.22 -23.10 52.45
CA ALA A 221 58.09 -21.86 51.68
C ALA A 221 56.66 -21.64 51.15
N ALA A 222 55.99 -22.71 50.72
CA ALA A 222 54.60 -22.65 50.26
C ALA A 222 53.64 -22.29 51.40
N VAL A 223 53.86 -22.84 52.61
CA VAL A 223 53.07 -22.51 53.80
C VAL A 223 53.23 -21.03 54.19
N ILE A 224 54.44 -20.49 54.13
CA ILE A 224 54.68 -19.05 54.40
C ILE A 224 53.96 -18.17 53.37
N SER A 225 54.02 -18.51 52.08
CA SER A 225 53.31 -17.75 51.04
C SER A 225 51.79 -17.83 51.17
N LEU A 226 51.26 -18.96 51.65
CA LEU A 226 49.82 -19.12 51.90
C LEU A 226 49.38 -18.30 53.11
N VAL A 227 50.21 -18.24 54.16
CA VAL A 227 49.94 -17.39 55.33
C VAL A 227 49.98 -15.91 54.96
N ASP A 228 50.95 -15.48 54.15
CA ASP A 228 51.02 -14.10 53.63
C ASP A 228 49.84 -13.77 52.72
N GLN A 229 49.39 -14.71 51.88
CA GLN A 229 48.22 -14.54 51.01
C GLN A 229 46.91 -14.50 51.82
N ILE A 230 46.80 -15.29 52.89
CA ILE A 230 45.67 -15.23 53.82
C ILE A 230 45.69 -13.87 54.53
N GLU A 231 46.85 -13.38 54.97
CA GLU A 231 46.98 -12.05 55.58
C GLU A 231 46.60 -10.93 54.60
N THR A 232 47.01 -10.99 53.33
CA THR A 232 46.66 -9.96 52.33
C THR A 232 45.20 -10.03 51.89
N ALA A 233 44.60 -11.23 51.82
CA ALA A 233 43.22 -11.40 51.39
C ALA A 233 42.20 -11.14 52.51
N THR A 234 42.57 -11.39 53.77
CA THR A 234 41.65 -11.29 54.92
C THR A 234 42.01 -10.19 55.91
N GLY A 235 43.23 -9.64 55.84
CA GLY A 235 43.75 -8.63 56.77
C GLY A 235 44.09 -9.16 58.17
N VAL A 236 43.99 -10.48 58.39
CA VAL A 236 44.16 -11.09 59.72
C VAL A 236 45.53 -11.77 59.83
N ASN A 237 46.34 -11.26 60.76
CA ASN A 237 47.73 -11.68 60.96
C ASN A 237 47.84 -12.74 62.07
N ILE A 238 47.69 -14.01 61.68
CA ILE A 238 47.54 -15.17 62.58
C ILE A 238 48.83 -15.47 63.37
N LEU A 239 50.00 -15.26 62.74
CA LEU A 239 51.32 -15.48 63.36
C LEU A 239 51.54 -14.58 64.57
N LYS A 240 51.14 -13.30 64.45
CA LYS A 240 51.25 -12.33 65.54
C LYS A 240 50.33 -12.69 66.71
N SER A 241 49.10 -13.16 66.43
CA SER A 241 48.17 -13.63 67.47
C SER A 241 48.71 -14.86 68.22
N LEU A 242 49.38 -15.79 67.54
CA LEU A 242 49.98 -16.99 68.14
C LEU A 242 51.24 -16.70 68.97
N GLN A 243 52.05 -15.73 68.56
CA GLN A 243 53.27 -15.33 69.27
C GLN A 243 52.98 -14.49 70.51
N THR A 244 51.86 -13.76 70.51
CA THR A 244 51.41 -12.98 71.68
C THR A 244 50.80 -13.88 72.77
N GLY A 245 50.44 -15.13 72.45
CA GLY A 245 49.89 -16.10 73.41
C GLY A 245 50.94 -16.86 74.26
N LYS A 246 52.25 -16.71 74.00
CA LYS A 246 53.32 -17.42 74.73
C LYS A 246 54.19 -16.54 75.64
N VAL A 247 53.84 -15.27 75.84
CA VAL A 247 54.53 -14.39 76.80
C VAL A 247 53.50 -13.76 77.73
N ASN A 248 52.97 -14.58 78.64
CA ASN A 248 52.43 -14.17 79.95
C ASN A 248 52.04 -15.43 80.74
N ALA A 249 53.05 -16.10 81.28
CA ALA A 249 52.88 -17.08 82.33
C ALA A 249 53.99 -16.87 83.35
N GLU A 250 53.71 -16.09 84.40
CA GLU A 250 54.17 -16.21 85.81
C GLU A 250 54.08 -14.87 86.56
N PRO A 251 53.93 -14.84 87.90
CA PRO A 251 53.26 -15.81 88.79
C PRO A 251 52.20 -15.13 89.69
N ALA A 252 51.37 -15.98 90.30
CA ALA A 252 50.44 -15.60 91.36
C ALA A 252 51.19 -15.29 92.66
N GLU A 253 50.95 -14.11 93.24
CA GLU A 253 51.31 -13.81 94.63
C GLU A 253 50.08 -13.41 95.45
N LYS A 254 50.00 -14.04 96.61
CA LYS A 254 48.95 -13.97 97.61
C LYS A 254 48.89 -12.62 98.32
N ASN A 255 47.70 -12.29 98.82
CA ASN A 255 47.36 -11.86 100.19
C ASN A 255 46.29 -10.75 100.10
N ASP A 256 45.05 -11.00 100.50
CA ASP A 256 44.57 -11.21 101.88
C ASP A 256 44.56 -9.89 102.67
N LYS A 257 43.44 -9.15 102.55
CA LYS A 257 42.66 -8.46 103.61
C LYS A 257 41.66 -7.46 103.02
#